data_AF-A0A6J1QFR7-F1
#
_entry.id   AF-A0A6J1QFR7-F1
#
_cell.length_a   1.000
_cell.length_b   1.000
_cell.length_c   1.000
_cell.angle_alpha   90.00
_cell.angle_beta   90.00
_cell.angle_gamma   90.00
#
_symmetry.space_group_name_H-M   'P 1'
#
loop_
_entity.id
_entity.type
_entity.pdbx_description
1 polymer ?
#
loop_
_entity_poly.entity_id
_entity_poly.type
_entity_poly.pdbx_seq_one_letter_code
_entity_poly.pdbx_strand_id
1 'polypeptide(L)'
;MKNLKALVYVSTAFAHVNNAFIEEKMYPPIADWRKMIEIAESLDEHTLNIFTAKCLDYAPNTYIFSKNLAESVIQDYSFFFPCAIVRPSLGT
;
A
#
# COMPACT_ATOMS: atom_id res chain seq x y z
N MET A 1 11.91 9.14 17.34
CA MET A 1 10.78 9.98 17.79
C MET A 1 10.64 9.82 19.30
N LYS A 2 10.78 10.89 20.09
CA LYS A 2 10.54 10.82 21.54
C LYS A 2 9.02 10.92 21.77
N ASN A 3 8.44 9.98 22.50
CA ASN A 3 6.99 9.90 22.84
C ASN A 3 6.02 9.56 21.70
N LEU A 4 6.39 8.72 20.72
CA LEU A 4 5.44 8.23 19.72
C LEU A 4 4.29 7.47 20.41
N LYS A 5 3.04 7.86 20.11
CA LYS A 5 1.83 7.26 20.69
C LYS A 5 1.16 6.24 19.78
N ALA A 6 1.05 6.57 18.50
CA ALA A 6 0.50 5.69 17.47
C ALA A 6 1.03 6.08 16.10
N LEU A 7 1.08 5.11 15.19
CA LEU A 7 1.30 5.31 13.77
C LEU A 7 -0.04 5.18 13.05
N VAL A 8 -0.56 6.29 12.54
CA VAL A 8 -1.83 6.32 11.81
C VAL A 8 -1.54 6.54 10.33
N TYR A 9 -1.88 5.55 9.51
CA TYR A 9 -1.74 5.62 8.06
C TYR A 9 -3.06 5.94 7.41
N VAL A 10 -3.07 7.00 6.59
CA VAL A 10 -4.24 7.38 5.78
C VAL A 10 -4.11 6.71 4.41
N SER A 11 -4.87 5.65 4.22
CA SER A 11 -5.01 4.89 2.99
C SER A 11 -6.14 5.46 2.13
N THR A 12 -6.95 4.61 1.50
CA THR A 12 -8.16 4.95 0.77
C THR A 12 -9.10 3.75 0.75
N ALA A 13 -10.42 4.00 0.68
CA ALA A 13 -11.43 2.96 0.51
C ALA A 13 -11.22 2.12 -0.76
N PHE A 14 -10.46 2.65 -1.73
CA PHE A 14 -10.14 1.99 -2.99
C PHE A 14 -8.85 1.16 -2.96
N ALA A 15 -8.18 0.99 -1.80
CA ALA A 15 -6.89 0.30 -1.75
C ALA A 15 -6.96 -1.19 -2.14
N HIS A 16 -8.15 -1.81 -2.07
CA HIS A 16 -8.39 -3.21 -2.41
C HIS A 16 -9.54 -3.35 -3.42
N VAL A 17 -9.42 -2.73 -4.59
CA VAL A 17 -10.49 -2.67 -5.61
C VAL A 17 -10.98 -4.02 -6.13
N ASN A 18 -10.25 -5.11 -5.93
CA ASN A 18 -10.71 -6.46 -6.32
C ASN A 18 -11.81 -7.00 -5.40
N ASN A 19 -12.04 -6.35 -4.24
CA ASN A 19 -13.06 -6.72 -3.28
C ASN A 19 -14.28 -5.82 -3.45
N ALA A 20 -15.44 -6.41 -3.72
CA ALA A 20 -16.68 -5.66 -3.85
C ALA A 20 -17.10 -4.94 -2.54
N PHE A 21 -16.68 -5.48 -1.40
CA PHE A 21 -16.94 -4.92 -0.08
C PHE A 21 -15.67 -4.92 0.76
N ILE A 22 -15.38 -3.78 1.40
CA ILE A 22 -14.22 -3.59 2.26
C ILE A 22 -14.69 -3.63 3.72
N GLU A 23 -14.30 -4.69 4.43
CA GLU A 23 -14.40 -4.84 5.88
C GLU A 23 -13.18 -4.26 6.61
N GLU A 24 -13.33 -3.99 7.90
CA GLU A 24 -12.25 -3.58 8.82
C GLU A 24 -11.33 -4.77 9.18
N LYS A 25 -10.57 -5.22 8.19
CA LYS A 25 -9.54 -6.25 8.32
C LYS A 25 -8.31 -5.93 7.48
N MET A 26 -7.25 -6.71 7.70
CA MET A 26 -6.09 -6.73 6.82
C MET A 26 -6.37 -7.60 5.61
N TYR A 27 -5.89 -7.16 4.46
CA TYR A 27 -5.97 -7.89 3.20
C TYR A 27 -4.55 -8.19 2.72
N PRO A 28 -4.33 -9.34 2.05
CA PRO A 28 -3.07 -9.61 1.40
C PRO A 28 -2.70 -8.49 0.41
N PRO A 29 -1.44 -8.03 0.39
CA PRO A 29 -1.02 -7.03 -0.58
C PRO A 29 -0.91 -7.64 -1.99
N ILE A 30 -0.97 -6.79 -3.01
CA ILE A 30 -0.78 -7.16 -4.42
C ILE A 30 0.62 -7.75 -4.64
N ALA A 31 1.63 -7.20 -3.95
CA ALA A 31 3.01 -7.63 -4.05
C ALA A 31 3.78 -7.41 -2.74
N ASP A 32 5.00 -7.95 -2.68
CA ASP A 32 5.92 -7.69 -1.57
C ASP A 32 6.46 -6.25 -1.64
N TRP A 33 6.14 -5.43 -0.64
CA TRP A 33 6.49 -4.01 -0.65
C TRP A 33 8.01 -3.77 -0.61
N ARG A 34 8.81 -4.64 0.02
CA ARG A 34 10.28 -4.49 0.09
C ARG A 34 10.89 -4.71 -1.28
N LYS A 35 10.45 -5.75 -1.99
CA LYS A 35 10.89 -6.02 -3.37
C LYS A 35 10.48 -4.91 -4.32
N MET A 36 9.27 -4.34 -4.14
CA MET A 36 8.82 -3.25 -5.00
C MET A 36 9.66 -1.98 -4.79
N ILE A 37 10.07 -1.66 -3.56
CA ILE A 37 11.02 -0.57 -3.30
C ILE A 37 12.37 -0.86 -3.96
N GLU A 38 12.92 -2.07 -3.77
CA GLU A 38 14.20 -2.47 -4.37
C GLU A 38 14.18 -2.31 -5.91
N ILE A 39 13.12 -2.77 -6.57
CA ILE A 39 12.92 -2.63 -8.01
C ILE A 39 12.82 -1.15 -8.42
N ALA A 40 12.03 -0.36 -7.70
CA ALA A 40 11.83 1.05 -8.01
C ALA A 40 13.09 1.90 -7.85
N GLU A 41 13.98 1.54 -6.92
CA GLU A 41 15.23 2.25 -6.66
C GLU A 41 16.40 1.75 -7.52
N SER A 42 16.35 0.52 -8.02
CA SER A 42 17.48 -0.11 -8.72
C SER A 42 17.42 -0.02 -10.25
N LEU A 43 16.23 0.15 -10.83
CA LEU A 43 16.04 0.13 -12.28
C LEU A 43 16.03 1.54 -12.88
N ASP A 44 16.47 1.63 -14.14
CA ASP A 44 16.28 2.85 -14.94
C ASP A 44 14.79 3.05 -15.28
N GLU A 45 14.42 4.30 -15.59
CA GLU A 45 13.03 4.71 -15.83
C GLU A 45 12.36 3.91 -16.97
N HIS A 46 13.09 3.58 -18.04
CA HIS A 46 12.50 2.84 -19.16
C HIS A 46 12.14 1.42 -18.73
N THR A 47 13.07 0.73 -18.07
CA THR A 47 12.82 -0.62 -17.55
C THR A 47 11.73 -0.60 -16.48
N LEU A 48 11.73 0.38 -15.58
CA LEU A 48 10.72 0.52 -14.53
C LEU A 48 9.32 0.73 -15.10
N ASN A 49 9.17 1.49 -16.19
CA ASN A 49 7.86 1.68 -16.85
C ASN A 49 7.31 0.36 -17.41
N ILE A 50 8.17 -0.50 -17.97
CA ILE A 50 7.78 -1.83 -18.44
C ILE A 50 7.33 -2.71 -17.26
N PHE A 51 8.10 -2.72 -16.17
CA PHE A 51 7.73 -3.45 -14.96
C PHE A 51 6.44 -2.94 -14.32
N THR A 52 6.23 -1.63 -14.30
CA THR A 52 5.03 -1.01 -13.72
C THR A 52 3.77 -1.59 -14.35
N ALA A 53 3.71 -1.70 -15.68
CA ALA A 53 2.56 -2.31 -16.36
C ALA A 53 2.30 -3.77 -15.94
N LYS A 54 3.35 -4.52 -15.58
CA LYS A 54 3.26 -5.90 -15.13
C LYS A 54 2.90 -6.01 -13.64
N CYS A 55 3.37 -5.09 -12.81
CA CYS A 55 3.18 -5.12 -11.36
C CYS A 55 1.80 -4.64 -10.91
N LEU A 56 1.16 -3.75 -11.68
CA LEU A 56 -0.15 -3.20 -11.31
C LEU A 56 -1.22 -4.26 -11.11
N ASP A 57 -1.13 -5.41 -11.80
CA ASP A 57 -2.10 -6.51 -11.72
C ASP A 57 -3.55 -5.98 -11.89
N TYR A 58 -4.37 -6.02 -10.84
CA TYR A 58 -5.74 -5.48 -10.85
C TYR A 58 -5.84 -4.01 -10.41
N ALA A 59 -4.76 -3.38 -9.94
CA ALA A 59 -4.78 -1.98 -9.53
C ALA A 59 -4.91 -1.06 -10.75
N PRO A 60 -5.88 -0.13 -10.76
CA PRO A 60 -6.16 0.71 -11.93
C PRO A 60 -5.08 1.76 -12.20
N ASN A 61 -4.22 2.05 -11.21
CA ASN A 61 -3.13 3.00 -11.32
C ASN A 61 -2.11 2.79 -10.18
N THR A 62 -0.96 3.46 -10.31
CA THR A 62 0.14 3.41 -9.34
C THR A 62 -0.22 4.01 -7.98
N TYR A 63 -1.20 4.92 -7.91
CA TYR A 63 -1.71 5.45 -6.65
C TYR A 63 -2.39 4.35 -5.82
N ILE A 64 -3.34 3.61 -6.41
CA ILE A 64 -4.00 2.49 -5.71
C ILE A 64 -2.99 1.41 -5.34
N PHE A 65 -2.07 1.08 -6.24
CA PHE A 65 -1.01 0.12 -5.99
C PHE A 65 -0.14 0.51 -4.78
N SER A 66 0.32 1.77 -4.71
CA SER A 66 1.12 2.26 -3.59
C SER A 66 0.34 2.27 -2.26
N LYS A 67 -0.94 2.64 -2.27
CA LYS A 67 -1.81 2.59 -1.09
C LYS A 67 -1.96 1.16 -0.58
N ASN A 68 -2.18 0.21 -1.49
CA ASN A 68 -2.27 -1.22 -1.18
C ASN A 68 -0.99 -1.73 -0.50
N LEU A 69 0.19 -1.48 -1.09
CA LEU A 69 1.47 -1.90 -0.52
C LEU A 69 1.76 -1.26 0.83
N ALA A 70 1.45 0.02 0.99
CA ALA A 70 1.67 0.74 2.23
C ALA A 70 0.83 0.19 3.39
N GLU A 71 -0.38 -0.33 3.16
CA GLU A 71 -1.13 -1.04 4.20
C GLU A 71 -0.36 -2.25 4.74
N SER A 72 0.32 -3.00 3.87
CA SER A 72 1.19 -4.12 4.29
C SER A 72 2.42 -3.64 5.07
N VAL A 73 2.99 -2.48 4.74
CA VAL A 73 4.04 -1.86 5.57
C VAL A 73 3.51 -1.64 6.99
N ILE A 74 2.34 -1.02 7.13
CA ILE A 74 1.75 -0.74 8.45
C ILE A 74 1.47 -2.02 9.22
N GLN A 75 1.00 -3.07 8.53
CA GLN A 75 0.81 -4.39 9.11
C GLN A 75 2.12 -4.99 9.63
N ASP A 76 3.20 -4.98 8.84
CA ASP A 76 4.52 -5.49 9.25
C ASP A 76 5.06 -4.74 10.48
N TYR A 77 4.87 -3.42 10.54
CA TYR A 77 5.34 -2.59 11.65
C TYR A 77 4.38 -2.55 12.85
N SER A 78 3.18 -3.12 12.75
CA SER A 78 2.20 -3.20 13.85
C SER A 78 2.69 -4.04 15.04
N PHE A 79 3.69 -4.90 14.83
CA PHE A 79 4.36 -5.61 15.91
C PHE A 79 5.20 -4.68 16.82
N PHE A 80 5.70 -3.57 16.26
CA PHE A 80 6.58 -2.64 16.96
C PHE A 80 5.86 -1.40 17.48
N PHE A 81 4.77 -0.99 16.80
CA PHE A 81 4.05 0.24 17.11
C PHE A 81 2.54 0.00 17.18
N PRO A 82 1.81 0.72 18.06
CA PRO A 82 0.36 0.83 17.93
C PRO A 82 0.02 1.48 16.58
N CYS A 83 -0.60 0.71 15.69
CA CYS A 83 -0.87 1.13 14.32
C CYS A 83 -2.38 1.20 14.05
N ALA A 84 -2.78 2.14 13.18
CA ALA A 84 -4.12 2.20 12.61
C ALA A 84 -4.07 2.54 11.12
N ILE A 85 -4.97 1.94 10.33
CA ILE A 85 -5.17 2.27 8.92
C ILE A 85 -6.55 2.92 8.82
N VAL A 86 -6.60 4.11 8.23
CA VAL A 86 -7.86 4.83 7.96
C VAL A 86 -8.07 4.85 6.45
N ARG A 87 -9.22 4.38 5.99
CA ARG A 87 -9.56 4.26 4.55
C ARG A 87 -10.66 5.26 4.16
N PRO A 88 -10.34 6.55 3.95
CA PRO A 88 -11.34 7.52 3.51
C PRO A 88 -11.84 7.24 2.08
N SER A 89 -13.08 7.61 1.78
CA SER A 89 -13.61 7.67 0.42
C SER A 89 -13.05 8.89 -0.34
N LEU A 90 -13.23 8.91 -1.66
CA LEU A 90 -12.99 10.11 -2.46
C LEU A 90 -14.18 11.06 -2.28
N GLY A 91 -13.92 12.28 -1.84
CA GLY A 91 -14.93 13.33 -1.64
C GLY A 91 -15.68 13.19 -0.32
N THR A 92 -15.44 14.14 0.58
CA THR A 92 -16.40 14.59 1.61
C THR A 92 -16.84 16.00 1.23
#